data_AF-A0A484AU55-F1
#
_entry.id   AF-A0A484AU55-F1
#
_cell.length_a   1.000
_cell.length_b   1.000
_cell.length_c   1.000
_cell.angle_alpha   90.00
_cell.angle_beta   90.00
_cell.angle_gamma   90.00
#
_symmetry.space_group_name_H-M   'P 1'
#
loop_
_entity.id
_entity.type
_entity.pdbx_description
1 polymer ?
#
loop_
_entity_poly.entity_id
_entity_poly.type
_entity_poly.pdbx_seq_one_letter_code
_entity_poly.pdbx_strand_id
1 'polypeptide(L)'
;MKPLTLQILLIYVAQIFGSILKTPHDSDTDDTDDIEDSREDPYYFHFSSTRTLCPKHMSCMDGKTNFLCRKDPMTPSSECTRFLMIKSTLRSRLKMVHAHNGLRNTIARRYRIANMNLVYWNIHLQQMAEQYLHMCRPYSDTCRIIGENGYEVGHNSVYVERHHVALLYEWEGRAVRHWVMEMLSILPTKQATNDQNKEHWQTLVQVMLPKLEFIGCAGAIMFKGLFVVCYYYPPAKKRLSEQLTFLKRNETCVCPNNRLVCSKLFNRLCGKDIESSATTIEFSALNIILIMYFIWISLTLKKI
;
A
#
# COMPACT_ATOMS: atom_id res chain seq x y z
N MET A 1 -51.30 -2.04 -16.08
CA MET A 1 -50.80 -0.64 -15.96
C MET A 1 -51.08 0.08 -17.26
N LYS A 2 -51.63 1.31 -17.20
CA LYS A 2 -51.89 2.12 -18.41
C LYS A 2 -50.54 2.55 -19.02
N PRO A 3 -50.38 2.55 -20.35
CA PRO A 3 -49.12 2.90 -21.03
C PRO A 3 -48.60 4.31 -20.63
N LEU A 4 -49.51 5.19 -20.20
CA LEU A 4 -49.21 6.54 -19.74
C LEU A 4 -48.32 6.56 -18.48
N THR A 5 -48.46 5.59 -17.57
CA THR A 5 -47.69 5.58 -16.31
C THR A 5 -46.24 5.16 -16.53
N LEU A 6 -45.98 4.32 -17.54
CA LEU A 6 -44.63 3.88 -17.91
C LEU A 6 -43.87 4.99 -18.64
N GLN A 7 -44.53 5.76 -19.49
CA GLN A 7 -43.92 6.91 -20.17
C GLN A 7 -43.53 8.02 -19.21
N ILE A 8 -44.39 8.34 -18.21
CA ILE A 8 -44.07 9.35 -17.20
C ILE A 8 -42.88 8.90 -16.34
N LEU A 9 -42.80 7.60 -16.00
CA LEU A 9 -41.66 7.04 -15.26
C LEU A 9 -40.36 7.13 -16.09
N LEU A 10 -40.41 6.81 -17.38
CA LEU A 10 -39.24 6.90 -18.28
C LEU A 10 -38.76 8.35 -18.47
N ILE A 11 -39.68 9.31 -18.54
CA ILE A 11 -39.34 10.74 -18.64
C ILE A 11 -38.69 11.24 -17.33
N TYR A 12 -39.24 10.85 -16.17
CA TYR A 12 -38.66 11.20 -14.87
C TYR A 12 -37.28 10.56 -14.68
N VAL A 13 -37.11 9.29 -15.07
CA VAL A 13 -35.81 8.61 -15.05
C VAL A 13 -34.84 9.31 -16.00
N ALA A 14 -35.24 9.70 -17.21
CA ALA A 14 -34.37 10.43 -18.14
C ALA A 14 -33.95 11.83 -17.62
N GLN A 15 -34.83 12.55 -16.93
CA GLN A 15 -34.51 13.86 -16.32
C GLN A 15 -33.59 13.73 -15.09
N ILE A 16 -33.79 12.69 -14.27
CA ILE A 16 -32.92 12.39 -13.13
C ILE A 16 -31.53 11.95 -13.62
N PHE A 17 -31.47 11.07 -14.64
CA PHE A 17 -30.20 10.62 -15.20
C PHE A 17 -29.49 11.67 -16.05
N GLY A 18 -30.22 12.55 -16.76
CA GLY A 18 -29.64 13.68 -17.50
C GLY A 18 -28.94 14.71 -16.59
N SER A 19 -29.40 14.82 -15.34
CA SER A 19 -28.79 15.70 -14.32
C SER A 19 -27.63 15.03 -13.57
N ILE A 20 -27.60 13.69 -13.54
CA ILE A 20 -26.57 12.87 -12.85
C ILE A 20 -25.43 12.46 -13.80
N LEU A 21 -25.62 12.51 -15.12
CA LEU A 21 -24.57 12.31 -16.13
C LEU A 21 -23.72 13.57 -16.41
N LYS A 22 -23.65 14.52 -15.46
CA LYS A 22 -22.39 15.24 -15.27
C LYS A 22 -21.43 14.23 -14.67
N THR A 23 -20.73 13.52 -15.54
CA THR A 23 -19.52 12.77 -15.18
C THR A 23 -18.73 13.62 -14.19
N PRO A 24 -18.32 13.10 -13.02
CA PRO A 24 -17.22 13.72 -12.31
C PRO A 24 -16.10 13.78 -13.35
N HIS A 25 -15.71 14.98 -13.71
CA HIS A 25 -14.41 15.16 -14.32
C HIS A 25 -13.46 14.52 -13.30
N ASP A 26 -12.87 13.37 -13.64
CA ASP A 26 -11.59 12.99 -13.07
C ASP A 26 -10.68 14.16 -13.45
N SER A 27 -10.68 15.19 -12.61
CA SER A 27 -9.56 16.08 -12.53
C SER A 27 -8.47 15.19 -11.96
N ASP A 28 -7.67 14.62 -12.86
CA ASP A 28 -6.24 14.42 -12.62
C ASP A 28 -5.70 15.81 -12.21
N THR A 29 -6.00 16.25 -10.98
CA THR A 29 -5.21 17.27 -10.32
C THR A 29 -3.90 16.56 -10.06
N ASP A 30 -2.92 16.91 -10.87
CA ASP A 30 -1.51 16.69 -10.61
C ASP A 30 -1.26 17.17 -9.17
N ASP A 31 -1.18 16.23 -8.22
CA ASP A 31 -1.01 16.47 -6.78
C ASP A 31 0.42 17.03 -6.47
N THR A 32 1.00 17.83 -7.36
CA THR A 32 2.38 18.31 -7.25
C THR A 32 2.53 19.64 -6.54
N ASP A 33 1.45 20.37 -6.27
CA ASP A 33 1.58 21.80 -5.95
C ASP A 33 1.38 22.21 -4.48
N ASP A 34 1.11 21.28 -3.55
CA ASP A 34 0.93 21.60 -2.11
C ASP A 34 2.08 21.10 -1.20
N ILE A 35 3.33 21.03 -1.70
CA ILE A 35 4.47 20.46 -0.95
C ILE A 35 5.07 21.45 0.10
N GLU A 36 4.77 22.75 0.05
CA GLU A 36 5.54 23.74 0.82
C GLU A 36 5.20 23.90 2.32
N ASP A 37 4.08 23.35 2.83
CA ASP A 37 3.68 23.52 4.26
C ASP A 37 3.75 22.22 5.12
N SER A 38 4.46 21.19 4.65
CA SER A 38 4.48 19.86 5.28
C SER A 38 5.63 19.59 6.25
N ARG A 39 6.48 20.58 6.54
CA ARG A 39 7.73 20.38 7.32
C ARG A 39 7.51 20.01 8.79
N GLU A 40 6.31 20.22 9.33
CA GLU A 40 5.98 19.88 10.72
C GLU A 40 5.04 18.67 10.86
N ASP A 41 4.64 18.02 9.77
CA ASP A 41 3.77 16.86 9.85
C ASP A 41 4.58 15.58 10.20
N PRO A 42 4.45 15.01 11.42
CA PRO A 42 5.14 13.77 11.77
C PRO A 42 4.64 12.57 10.95
N TYR A 43 3.55 12.72 10.19
CA TYR A 43 3.00 11.72 9.27
C TYR A 43 3.54 11.87 7.85
N TYR A 44 4.51 12.76 7.63
CA TYR A 44 5.27 12.90 6.40
C TYR A 44 6.79 12.85 6.67
N PHE A 45 7.55 12.30 5.73
CA PHE A 45 9.01 12.27 5.84
C PHE A 45 9.65 12.61 4.49
N HIS A 46 10.45 13.67 4.51
CA HIS A 46 11.08 14.20 3.32
C HIS A 46 12.52 13.69 3.20
N PHE A 47 12.72 12.64 2.40
CA PHE A 47 14.05 12.03 2.22
C PHE A 47 15.07 12.92 1.50
N SER A 48 14.63 13.86 0.67
CA SER A 48 15.51 14.68 -0.16
C SER A 48 14.79 15.88 -0.75
N SER A 49 15.50 16.89 -1.25
CA SER A 49 14.93 18.04 -1.97
C SER A 49 14.01 17.59 -3.13
N THR A 50 13.06 18.44 -3.54
CA THR A 50 12.11 18.18 -4.65
C THR A 50 12.80 17.82 -5.99
N ARG A 51 14.12 17.99 -6.09
CA ARG A 51 14.89 17.85 -7.33
C ARG A 51 15.57 16.49 -7.50
N THR A 52 15.87 15.73 -6.44
CA THR A 52 16.51 14.42 -6.61
C THR A 52 16.42 13.51 -5.39
N LEU A 53 16.20 12.21 -5.61
CA LEU A 53 16.33 11.16 -4.58
C LEU A 53 17.72 10.53 -4.53
N CYS A 54 18.63 10.94 -5.41
CA CYS A 54 19.98 10.41 -5.48
C CYS A 54 20.78 10.77 -4.21
N PRO A 55 21.39 9.80 -3.51
CA PRO A 55 22.25 10.08 -2.38
C PRO A 55 23.57 10.74 -2.78
N LYS A 56 24.11 11.59 -1.91
CA LYS A 56 25.42 12.25 -2.12
C LYS A 56 26.55 11.24 -2.29
N HIS A 57 26.50 10.14 -1.54
CA HIS A 57 27.42 9.01 -1.67
C HIS A 57 26.80 7.94 -2.56
N MET A 58 27.25 7.89 -3.81
CA MET A 58 26.59 7.14 -4.88
C MET A 58 26.88 5.62 -4.85
N SER A 59 27.69 5.10 -3.93
CA SER A 59 28.15 3.71 -3.98
C SER A 59 27.25 2.78 -3.16
N CYS A 60 26.75 1.73 -3.80
CA CYS A 60 25.99 0.65 -3.19
C CYS A 60 26.92 -0.38 -2.52
N MET A 61 26.36 -1.37 -1.83
CA MET A 61 27.15 -2.45 -1.18
C MET A 61 27.98 -3.27 -2.18
N ASP A 62 27.57 -3.33 -3.44
CA ASP A 62 28.27 -4.01 -4.54
C ASP A 62 29.26 -3.10 -5.29
N GLY A 63 29.49 -1.88 -4.80
CA GLY A 63 30.37 -0.89 -5.42
C GLY A 63 29.79 -0.21 -6.67
N LYS A 64 28.54 -0.54 -7.07
CA LYS A 64 27.89 0.10 -8.22
C LYS A 64 27.28 1.44 -7.82
N THR A 65 27.03 2.27 -8.84
CA THR A 65 26.29 3.53 -8.68
C THR A 65 24.84 3.25 -8.30
N ASN A 66 24.30 4.02 -7.36
CA ASN A 66 22.91 3.97 -6.96
C ASN A 66 21.99 4.21 -8.15
N PHE A 67 21.00 3.34 -8.34
CA PHE A 67 20.08 3.42 -9.47
C PHE A 67 19.24 4.70 -9.46
N LEU A 68 19.03 5.31 -8.29
CA LEU A 68 18.38 6.62 -8.13
C LEU A 68 19.15 7.77 -8.78
N CYS A 69 20.43 7.56 -9.10
CA CYS A 69 21.31 8.55 -9.72
C CYS A 69 21.44 8.39 -11.23
N ARG A 70 20.67 7.48 -11.86
CA ARG A 70 20.68 7.33 -13.32
C ARG A 70 20.14 8.59 -14.00
N LYS A 71 20.70 8.92 -15.17
CA LYS A 71 20.21 10.04 -16.00
C LYS A 71 18.75 9.84 -16.44
N ASP A 72 18.42 8.62 -16.83
CA ASP A 72 17.07 8.22 -17.27
C ASP A 72 16.53 7.10 -16.38
N PRO A 73 16.08 7.41 -15.15
CA PRO A 73 15.73 6.38 -14.17
C PRO A 73 14.41 5.68 -14.48
N MET A 74 13.56 6.28 -15.32
CA MET A 74 12.27 5.73 -15.75
C MET A 74 12.34 5.00 -17.10
N THR A 75 13.53 4.91 -17.70
CA THR A 75 13.73 4.13 -18.92
C THR A 75 14.02 2.67 -18.54
N PRO A 76 13.13 1.71 -18.90
CA PRO A 76 13.36 0.30 -18.62
C PRO A 76 14.70 -0.18 -19.21
N SER A 77 15.40 -1.03 -18.47
CA SER A 77 16.58 -1.75 -18.99
C SER A 77 16.26 -2.49 -20.29
N SER A 78 17.23 -2.61 -21.20
CA SER A 78 17.08 -3.41 -22.43
C SER A 78 16.84 -4.91 -22.14
N GLU A 79 17.21 -5.37 -20.93
CA GLU A 79 16.98 -6.72 -20.45
C GLU A 79 15.50 -6.98 -20.06
N CYS A 80 14.70 -5.92 -19.93
CA CYS A 80 13.29 -6.02 -19.60
C CYS A 80 12.49 -6.62 -20.76
N THR A 81 11.94 -7.81 -20.60
CA THR A 81 10.93 -8.33 -21.54
C THR A 81 9.53 -8.01 -21.02
N ARG A 82 8.67 -7.46 -21.89
CA ARG A 82 7.24 -7.21 -21.61
C ARG A 82 6.98 -6.33 -20.38
N PHE A 83 7.80 -5.31 -20.19
CA PHE A 83 7.65 -4.38 -19.07
C PHE A 83 6.39 -3.53 -19.23
N LEU A 84 5.54 -3.54 -18.21
CA LEU A 84 4.38 -2.67 -18.09
C LEU A 84 4.20 -2.30 -16.62
N MET A 85 4.48 -1.04 -16.28
CA MET A 85 4.25 -0.51 -14.94
C MET A 85 2.76 -0.50 -14.61
N ILE A 86 2.39 -0.90 -13.40
CA ILE A 86 1.04 -0.77 -12.89
C ILE A 86 0.87 0.66 -12.37
N LYS A 87 -0.15 1.38 -12.86
CA LYS A 87 -0.44 2.75 -12.41
C LYS A 87 -0.75 2.74 -10.91
N SER A 88 0.03 3.48 -10.13
CA SER A 88 -0.25 3.72 -8.71
C SER A 88 -1.34 4.79 -8.60
N THR A 89 -2.54 4.37 -8.19
CA THR A 89 -3.69 5.25 -7.93
C THR A 89 -3.79 5.59 -6.45
N LEU A 90 -4.53 6.65 -6.08
CA LEU A 90 -4.82 6.90 -4.66
C LEU A 90 -5.46 5.67 -3.99
N ARG A 91 -6.38 5.02 -4.69
CA ARG A 91 -7.04 3.79 -4.22
C ARG A 91 -6.06 2.66 -3.95
N SER A 92 -5.12 2.39 -4.85
CA SER A 92 -4.13 1.33 -4.65
C SER A 92 -3.16 1.66 -3.51
N ARG A 93 -2.71 2.91 -3.42
CA ARG A 93 -1.88 3.39 -2.30
C ARG A 93 -2.57 3.16 -0.96
N LEU A 94 -3.84 3.56 -0.85
CA LEU A 94 -4.65 3.33 0.35
C LEU A 94 -4.84 1.85 0.64
N LYS A 95 -5.23 1.03 -0.35
CA LYS A 95 -5.36 -0.43 -0.18
C LYS A 95 -4.09 -1.06 0.37
N MET A 96 -2.92 -0.68 -0.15
CA MET A 96 -1.63 -1.18 0.30
C MET A 96 -1.36 -0.80 1.76
N VAL A 97 -1.58 0.46 2.13
CA VAL A 97 -1.42 0.94 3.51
C VAL A 97 -2.40 0.26 4.46
N HIS A 98 -3.67 0.15 4.10
CA HIS A 98 -4.68 -0.53 4.91
C HIS A 98 -4.37 -2.03 5.06
N ALA A 99 -3.85 -2.70 4.03
CA ALA A 99 -3.44 -4.09 4.13
C ALA A 99 -2.29 -4.26 5.15
N HIS A 100 -1.27 -3.40 5.09
CA HIS A 100 -0.17 -3.41 6.06
C HIS A 100 -0.66 -3.11 7.49
N ASN A 101 -1.44 -2.05 7.68
CA ASN A 101 -1.97 -1.67 8.99
C ASN A 101 -2.96 -2.70 9.54
N GLY A 102 -3.80 -3.32 8.71
CA GLY A 102 -4.71 -4.39 9.12
C GLY A 102 -3.99 -5.63 9.64
N LEU A 103 -2.91 -6.02 8.95
CA LEU A 103 -2.01 -7.08 9.39
C LEU A 103 -1.32 -6.73 10.72
N ARG A 104 -0.68 -5.55 10.79
CA ARG A 104 0.02 -5.06 11.99
C ARG A 104 -0.92 -4.98 13.20
N ASN A 105 -2.14 -4.50 13.00
CA ASN A 105 -3.18 -4.42 14.03
C ASN A 105 -3.61 -5.82 14.50
N THR A 106 -3.76 -6.77 13.59
CA THR A 106 -4.10 -8.16 13.91
C THR A 106 -3.01 -8.80 14.78
N ILE A 107 -1.75 -8.59 14.42
CA ILE A 107 -0.58 -9.07 15.17
C ILE A 107 -0.51 -8.39 16.54
N ALA A 108 -0.59 -7.07 16.59
CA ALA A 108 -0.54 -6.31 17.84
C ALA A 108 -1.64 -6.74 18.80
N ARG A 109 -2.85 -7.01 18.29
CA ARG A 109 -3.94 -7.60 19.07
C ARG A 109 -3.60 -8.99 19.60
N ARG A 110 -3.14 -9.89 18.75
CA ARG A 110 -2.86 -11.30 19.09
C ARG A 110 -1.76 -11.43 20.14
N TYR A 111 -0.70 -10.64 20.00
CA TYR A 111 0.48 -10.70 20.87
C TYR A 111 0.52 -9.60 21.94
N ARG A 112 -0.55 -8.78 22.05
CA ARG A 112 -0.64 -7.65 22.99
C ARG A 112 0.51 -6.66 22.87
N ILE A 113 0.91 -6.29 21.65
CA ILE A 113 1.99 -5.32 21.42
C ILE A 113 1.42 -3.90 21.62
N ALA A 114 2.13 -3.06 22.37
CA ALA A 114 1.71 -1.72 22.74
C ALA A 114 2.23 -0.65 21.75
N ASN A 115 3.47 -0.78 21.30
CA ASN A 115 4.21 0.28 20.62
C ASN A 115 4.23 0.15 19.09
N MET A 116 3.18 -0.43 18.49
CA MET A 116 3.12 -0.64 17.05
C MET A 116 2.60 0.61 16.34
N ASN A 117 3.41 1.23 15.50
CA ASN A 117 2.99 2.42 14.74
C ASN A 117 2.04 2.05 13.59
N LEU A 118 1.12 2.97 13.29
CA LEU A 118 0.52 3.08 11.97
C LEU A 118 1.61 3.40 10.95
N VAL A 119 1.51 2.79 9.77
CA VAL A 119 2.35 3.12 8.62
C VAL A 119 1.59 4.01 7.64
N TYR A 120 2.32 4.92 7.00
CA TYR A 120 1.82 5.89 6.03
C TYR A 120 2.48 5.69 4.68
N TRP A 121 1.79 6.12 3.62
CA TRP A 121 2.38 6.12 2.29
C TRP A 121 3.43 7.22 2.17
N ASN A 122 4.55 6.92 1.52
CA ASN A 122 5.58 7.89 1.21
C ASN A 122 5.92 7.87 -0.28
N ILE A 123 5.80 9.04 -0.92
CA ILE A 123 5.97 9.18 -2.36
C ILE A 123 7.41 8.97 -2.81
N HIS A 124 8.41 9.35 -2.00
CA HIS A 124 9.82 9.12 -2.34
C HIS A 124 10.18 7.63 -2.30
N LEU A 125 9.64 6.87 -1.34
CA LEU A 125 9.79 5.42 -1.31
C LEU A 125 9.07 4.73 -2.49
N GLN A 126 7.92 5.27 -2.92
CA GLN A 126 7.24 4.80 -4.14
C GLN A 126 8.10 5.06 -5.38
N GLN A 127 8.62 6.27 -5.55
CA GLN A 127 9.50 6.62 -6.68
C GLN A 127 10.74 5.72 -6.71
N MET A 128 11.32 5.42 -5.54
CA MET A 128 12.41 4.45 -5.43
C MET A 128 11.98 3.05 -5.91
N ALA A 129 10.79 2.58 -5.53
CA ALA A 129 10.23 1.30 -6.00
C ALA A 129 10.01 1.28 -7.52
N GLU A 130 9.47 2.36 -8.09
CA GLU A 130 9.24 2.48 -9.54
C GLU A 130 10.55 2.43 -10.32
N GLN A 131 11.54 3.23 -9.91
CA GLN A 131 12.87 3.25 -10.55
C GLN A 131 13.58 1.90 -10.42
N TYR A 132 13.41 1.21 -9.28
CA TYR A 132 13.95 -0.13 -9.10
C TYR A 132 13.35 -1.13 -10.10
N LEU A 133 12.03 -1.10 -10.31
CA LEU A 133 11.37 -1.97 -11.31
C LEU A 133 11.89 -1.71 -12.73
N HIS A 134 12.24 -0.46 -13.08
CA HIS A 134 12.88 -0.13 -14.35
C HIS A 134 14.28 -0.73 -14.54
N MET A 135 14.96 -1.15 -13.47
CA MET A 135 16.22 -1.90 -13.56
C MET A 135 16.01 -3.32 -14.09
N CYS A 136 14.79 -3.86 -13.97
CA CYS A 136 14.43 -5.22 -14.34
C CYS A 136 15.33 -6.31 -13.78
N ARG A 137 15.62 -6.23 -12.49
CA ARG A 137 16.38 -7.23 -11.76
C ARG A 137 15.48 -7.88 -10.71
N PRO A 138 15.15 -9.17 -10.81
CA PRO A 138 14.29 -9.86 -9.84
C PRO A 138 15.03 -10.29 -8.57
N TYR A 139 16.22 -9.74 -8.31
CA TYR A 139 17.06 -10.09 -7.15
C TYR A 139 16.85 -9.08 -6.02
N SER A 140 17.45 -9.30 -4.84
CA SER A 140 17.42 -8.28 -3.78
C SER A 140 18.15 -7.01 -4.21
N ASP A 141 17.58 -5.86 -3.88
CA ASP A 141 18.26 -4.57 -4.00
C ASP A 141 19.51 -4.50 -3.11
N THR A 142 20.66 -4.23 -3.73
CA THR A 142 21.97 -4.01 -3.09
C THR A 142 22.18 -2.54 -2.69
N CYS A 143 21.26 -1.65 -3.08
CA CYS A 143 21.38 -0.21 -2.94
C CYS A 143 20.22 0.42 -2.15
N ARG A 144 20.04 -0.04 -0.92
CA ARG A 144 18.94 0.33 -0.03
C ARG A 144 19.17 1.67 0.67
N ILE A 145 19.52 2.70 -0.10
CA ILE A 145 19.86 4.04 0.38
C ILE A 145 19.10 5.07 -0.46
N ILE A 146 18.43 6.02 0.21
CA ILE A 146 17.63 7.06 -0.44
C ILE A 146 17.97 8.46 0.09
N GLY A 147 17.90 9.43 -0.81
CA GLY A 147 17.97 10.86 -0.51
C GLY A 147 19.36 11.36 -0.18
N GLU A 148 19.55 12.68 -0.22
CA GLU A 148 20.86 13.33 -0.08
C GLU A 148 21.63 12.92 1.17
N ASN A 149 20.92 12.67 2.28
CA ASN A 149 21.50 12.28 3.57
C ASN A 149 21.81 10.78 3.67
N GLY A 150 21.47 9.99 2.66
CA GLY A 150 21.77 8.57 2.60
C GLY A 150 20.99 7.75 3.64
N TYR A 151 19.68 7.95 3.73
CA TYR A 151 18.85 7.16 4.64
C TYR A 151 18.78 5.72 4.18
N GLU A 152 19.12 4.78 5.07
CA GLU A 152 18.89 3.36 4.82
C GLU A 152 17.39 3.03 4.82
N VAL A 153 16.97 2.12 3.96
CA VAL A 153 15.59 1.65 3.84
C VAL A 153 15.49 0.13 3.87
N GLY A 154 14.35 -0.37 4.35
CA GLY A 154 13.98 -1.78 4.24
C GLY A 154 13.44 -2.07 2.85
N HIS A 155 13.46 -3.33 2.43
CA HIS A 155 13.01 -3.75 1.10
C HIS A 155 12.32 -5.11 1.19
N ASN A 156 11.12 -5.21 0.62
CA ASN A 156 10.46 -6.48 0.34
C ASN A 156 10.07 -6.52 -1.14
N SER A 157 10.16 -7.70 -1.73
CA SER A 157 9.65 -7.92 -3.08
C SER A 157 8.89 -9.23 -3.17
N VAL A 158 8.05 -9.35 -4.19
CA VAL A 158 7.36 -10.59 -4.53
C VAL A 158 7.23 -10.66 -6.05
N TYR A 159 7.64 -11.79 -6.61
CA TYR A 159 7.40 -12.12 -8.01
C TYR A 159 6.37 -13.25 -8.08
N VAL A 160 5.28 -13.03 -8.83
CA VAL A 160 4.28 -14.06 -9.07
C VAL A 160 4.10 -14.31 -10.55
N GLU A 161 4.26 -15.56 -10.97
CA GLU A 161 4.06 -15.94 -12.36
C GLU A 161 2.60 -15.79 -12.81
N ARG A 162 2.40 -15.44 -14.09
CA ARG A 162 1.13 -15.00 -14.69
C ARG A 162 -0.02 -16.02 -14.70
N HIS A 163 0.13 -17.20 -14.11
CA HIS A 163 -0.90 -18.24 -14.12
C HIS A 163 -2.16 -17.85 -13.32
N HIS A 164 -2.13 -16.74 -12.58
CA HIS A 164 -3.23 -16.26 -11.73
C HIS A 164 -3.63 -14.80 -12.07
N VAL A 165 -4.43 -14.62 -13.12
CA VAL A 165 -4.95 -13.31 -13.59
C VAL A 165 -5.61 -12.49 -12.46
N ALA A 166 -6.23 -13.17 -11.48
CA ALA A 166 -6.84 -12.54 -10.30
C ALA A 166 -5.86 -11.74 -9.42
N LEU A 167 -4.54 -11.90 -9.58
CA LEU A 167 -3.54 -11.12 -8.86
C LEU A 167 -3.44 -9.68 -9.35
N LEU A 168 -3.75 -9.40 -10.62
CA LEU A 168 -3.60 -8.05 -11.17
C LEU A 168 -4.61 -7.05 -10.59
N TYR A 169 -5.79 -7.51 -10.18
CA TYR A 169 -6.88 -6.65 -9.71
C TYR A 169 -6.83 -6.33 -8.21
N GLU A 170 -6.10 -7.12 -7.42
CA GLU A 170 -6.01 -6.99 -5.96
C GLU A 170 -4.57 -7.27 -5.49
N TRP A 171 -3.59 -6.77 -6.26
CA TRP A 171 -2.18 -7.04 -6.02
C TRP A 171 -1.72 -6.50 -4.67
N GLU A 172 -2.35 -5.43 -4.17
CA GLU A 172 -1.95 -4.74 -2.93
C GLU A 172 -2.13 -5.64 -1.72
N GLY A 173 -3.34 -6.16 -1.51
CA GLY A 173 -3.63 -7.06 -0.41
C GLY A 173 -2.96 -8.43 -0.59
N ARG A 174 -2.79 -8.89 -1.83
CA ARG A 174 -2.19 -10.20 -2.12
C ARG A 174 -0.68 -10.21 -1.93
N ALA A 175 0.02 -9.13 -2.26
CA ALA A 175 1.46 -8.99 -1.99
C ALA A 175 1.73 -9.04 -0.48
N VAL A 176 0.99 -8.26 0.31
CA VAL A 176 1.08 -8.27 1.78
C VAL A 176 0.76 -9.65 2.35
N ARG A 177 -0.31 -10.29 1.85
CA ARG A 177 -0.67 -11.64 2.26
C ARG A 177 0.45 -12.63 1.95
N HIS A 178 1.11 -12.52 0.79
CA HIS A 178 2.17 -13.45 0.41
C HIS A 178 3.32 -13.43 1.41
N TRP A 179 3.84 -12.24 1.73
CA TRP A 179 4.90 -12.06 2.73
C TRP A 179 4.54 -12.61 4.12
N VAL A 180 3.25 -12.65 4.45
CA VAL A 180 2.77 -13.23 5.72
C VAL A 180 2.54 -14.73 5.64
N MET A 181 1.98 -15.23 4.53
CA MET A 181 1.71 -16.65 4.36
C MET A 181 3.00 -17.46 4.27
N GLU A 182 4.07 -16.87 3.71
CA GLU A 182 5.42 -17.42 3.76
C GLU A 182 5.92 -17.64 5.20
N MET A 183 5.48 -16.86 6.18
CA MET A 183 5.78 -17.13 7.60
C MET A 183 4.99 -18.33 8.13
N LEU A 184 3.69 -18.40 7.84
CA LEU A 184 2.81 -19.44 8.40
C LEU A 184 3.19 -20.83 7.90
N SER A 185 3.76 -20.95 6.70
CA SER A 185 4.30 -22.21 6.18
C SER A 185 5.59 -22.67 6.89
N ILE A 186 6.32 -21.77 7.55
CA ILE A 186 7.60 -22.07 8.23
C ILE A 186 7.43 -22.41 9.72
N LEU A 187 6.35 -21.92 10.37
CA LEU A 187 6.08 -22.18 11.78
C LEU A 187 5.94 -23.66 12.22
N PRO A 188 5.55 -24.64 11.36
CA PRO A 188 5.50 -26.05 11.76
C PRO A 188 6.87 -26.75 11.75
N THR A 189 7.86 -26.25 11.02
CA THR A 189 9.14 -26.94 10.80
C THR A 189 10.20 -26.45 11.79
N LYS A 190 10.39 -27.19 12.89
CA LYS A 190 11.45 -26.99 13.90
C LYS A 190 12.90 -27.13 13.38
N GLN A 191 13.11 -27.19 12.07
CA GLN A 191 14.42 -27.35 11.46
C GLN A 191 14.46 -26.51 10.19
N ALA A 192 15.36 -25.54 10.13
CA ALA A 192 16.18 -25.28 8.94
C ALA A 192 17.11 -24.08 9.18
N THR A 193 18.40 -24.36 9.17
CA THR A 193 19.54 -23.46 9.36
C THR A 193 20.04 -22.88 8.03
N ASN A 194 19.17 -22.59 7.06
CA ASN A 194 19.56 -22.06 5.75
C ASN A 194 19.34 -20.55 5.64
N ASP A 195 20.23 -19.87 4.90
CA ASP A 195 20.18 -18.44 4.59
C ASP A 195 18.86 -18.00 3.93
N GLN A 196 18.17 -18.90 3.21
CA GLN A 196 16.82 -18.64 2.71
C GLN A 196 15.83 -18.31 3.83
N ASN A 197 15.87 -19.01 4.97
CA ASN A 197 14.99 -18.66 6.08
C ASN A 197 15.29 -17.26 6.61
N LYS A 198 16.56 -16.85 6.63
CA LYS A 198 16.98 -15.53 7.09
C LYS A 198 16.36 -14.41 6.25
N GLU A 199 16.31 -14.57 4.92
CA GLU A 199 15.70 -13.60 4.02
C GLU A 199 14.17 -13.52 4.21
N HIS A 200 13.47 -14.66 4.25
CA HIS A 200 12.02 -14.70 4.49
C HIS A 200 11.64 -14.11 5.87
N TRP A 201 12.46 -14.37 6.90
CA TRP A 201 12.29 -13.76 8.22
C TRP A 201 12.51 -12.25 8.18
N GLN A 202 13.46 -11.74 7.38
CA GLN A 202 13.68 -10.31 7.25
C GLN A 202 12.48 -9.58 6.63
N THR A 203 11.86 -10.17 5.60
CA THR A 203 10.66 -9.64 4.94
C THR A 203 9.53 -9.40 5.94
N LEU A 204 9.27 -10.39 6.77
CA LEU A 204 8.25 -10.31 7.81
C LEU A 204 8.64 -9.32 8.91
N VAL A 205 9.87 -9.42 9.43
CA VAL A 205 10.35 -8.54 10.51
C VAL A 205 10.23 -7.08 10.10
N GLN A 206 10.47 -6.77 8.83
CA GLN A 206 10.28 -5.42 8.28
C GLN A 206 8.81 -4.97 8.38
N VAL A 207 7.86 -5.81 7.95
CA VAL A 207 6.41 -5.50 7.99
C VAL A 207 5.89 -5.40 9.43
N MET A 208 6.45 -6.16 10.36
CA MET A 208 6.05 -6.21 11.78
C MET A 208 6.82 -5.24 12.67
N LEU A 209 7.79 -4.49 12.14
CA LEU A 209 8.65 -3.62 12.93
C LEU A 209 7.81 -2.55 13.64
N PRO A 210 7.82 -2.46 14.99
CA PRO A 210 6.97 -1.52 15.73
C PRO A 210 7.20 -0.07 15.34
N LYS A 211 8.47 0.28 15.13
CA LYS A 211 8.91 1.61 14.73
C LYS A 211 8.79 1.90 13.23
N LEU A 212 8.31 0.97 12.41
CA LEU A 212 8.07 1.25 10.99
C LEU A 212 7.05 2.38 10.86
N GLU A 213 7.34 3.38 10.03
CA GLU A 213 6.50 4.57 9.88
C GLU A 213 6.02 4.77 8.45
N PHE A 214 6.86 4.45 7.46
CA PHE A 214 6.57 4.75 6.07
C PHE A 214 6.76 3.55 5.17
N ILE A 215 5.91 3.47 4.15
CA ILE A 215 5.98 2.50 3.07
C ILE A 215 5.81 3.20 1.73
N GLY A 216 6.47 2.72 0.70
CA GLY A 216 6.19 3.11 -0.68
C GLY A 216 6.47 1.93 -1.60
N CYS A 217 5.53 1.66 -2.50
CA CYS A 217 5.54 0.45 -3.29
C CYS A 217 5.22 0.72 -4.75
N ALA A 218 5.67 -0.19 -5.61
CA ALA A 218 5.34 -0.20 -7.02
C ALA A 218 5.14 -1.64 -7.50
N GLY A 219 4.42 -1.80 -8.60
CA GLY A 219 4.22 -3.07 -9.25
C GLY A 219 4.39 -2.94 -10.76
N ALA A 220 4.97 -3.96 -11.40
CA ALA A 220 5.09 -4.04 -12.84
C ALA A 220 4.82 -5.46 -13.33
N ILE A 221 4.19 -5.57 -14.49
CA ILE A 221 4.20 -6.80 -15.27
C ILE A 221 5.53 -6.82 -16.01
N MET A 222 6.31 -7.88 -15.82
CA MET A 222 7.61 -8.03 -16.47
C MET A 222 8.00 -9.49 -16.56
N PHE A 223 8.86 -9.82 -17.52
CA PHE A 223 9.19 -11.19 -17.89
C PHE A 223 7.92 -11.99 -18.27
N LYS A 224 7.39 -12.78 -17.33
CA LYS A 224 6.17 -13.58 -17.46
C LYS A 224 5.31 -13.52 -16.20
N GLY A 225 5.45 -12.47 -15.39
CA GLY A 225 4.78 -12.37 -14.10
C GLY A 225 4.53 -10.94 -13.65
N LEU A 226 3.97 -10.85 -12.46
CA LEU A 226 3.80 -9.63 -11.68
C LEU A 226 4.96 -9.52 -10.70
N PHE A 227 5.72 -8.43 -10.76
CA PHE A 227 6.73 -8.11 -9.76
C PHE A 227 6.28 -6.91 -8.94
N VAL A 228 6.25 -7.05 -7.63
CA VAL A 228 5.89 -6.00 -6.68
C VAL A 228 7.08 -5.76 -5.76
N VAL A 229 7.41 -4.50 -5.53
CA VAL A 229 8.50 -4.07 -4.66
C VAL A 229 7.96 -3.01 -3.70
N CYS A 230 8.31 -3.12 -2.42
CA CYS A 230 8.03 -2.13 -1.40
C CYS A 230 9.31 -1.75 -0.67
N TYR A 231 9.50 -0.46 -0.48
CA TYR A 231 10.50 0.10 0.42
C TYR A 231 9.87 0.60 1.71
N TYR A 232 10.65 0.51 2.79
CA TYR A 232 10.18 0.72 4.16
C TYR A 232 11.13 1.64 4.92
N TYR A 233 10.59 2.54 5.73
CA TYR A 233 11.40 3.36 6.61
C TYR A 233 10.78 3.51 8.01
N PRO A 234 11.57 3.33 9.08
CA PRO A 234 12.97 2.86 9.10
C PRO A 234 13.15 1.37 8.72
N PRO A 235 14.38 0.96 8.35
CA PRO A 235 14.72 -0.43 8.10
C PRO A 235 14.80 -1.25 9.40
N ALA A 236 14.52 -2.54 9.30
CA ALA A 236 14.75 -3.50 10.38
C ALA A 236 16.26 -3.75 10.58
N LYS A 237 16.83 -3.19 11.65
CA LYS A 237 18.25 -3.38 12.02
C LYS A 237 18.49 -4.24 13.27
N LYS A 238 17.56 -4.20 14.24
CA LYS A 238 17.65 -4.93 15.51
C LYS A 238 16.75 -6.15 15.54
N ARG A 239 16.99 -7.07 16.48
CA ARG A 239 16.08 -8.20 16.71
C ARG A 239 14.69 -7.68 17.05
N LEU A 240 13.66 -8.29 16.47
CA LEU A 240 12.28 -7.85 16.67
C LEU A 240 11.90 -7.89 18.16
N SER A 241 12.30 -8.95 18.88
CA SER A 241 12.03 -9.13 20.30
C SER A 241 12.53 -7.99 21.19
N GLU A 242 13.63 -7.32 20.82
CA GLU A 242 14.22 -6.22 21.58
C GLU A 242 13.49 -4.89 21.36
N GLN A 243 12.58 -4.83 20.39
CA GLN A 243 11.87 -3.62 19.99
C GLN A 243 10.38 -3.65 20.36
N LEU A 244 9.89 -4.77 20.87
CA LEU A 244 8.49 -4.95 21.24
C LEU A 244 8.25 -4.54 22.68
N THR A 245 7.25 -3.69 22.88
CA THR A 245 6.68 -3.41 24.20
C THR A 245 5.30 -4.04 24.26
N PHE A 246 4.93 -4.62 25.40
CA PHE A 246 3.67 -5.34 25.57
C PHE A 246 2.70 -4.59 26.47
N LEU A 247 1.40 -4.66 26.13
CA LEU A 247 0.30 -4.11 26.91
C LEU A 247 0.08 -4.93 28.18
N LYS A 248 -0.11 -4.24 29.31
CA LYS A 248 -0.59 -4.86 30.55
C LYS A 248 -2.02 -5.39 30.36
N ARG A 249 -2.49 -6.23 31.28
CA ARG A 249 -3.76 -6.96 31.17
C ARG A 249 -4.98 -6.07 30.85
N ASN A 250 -5.03 -4.87 31.42
CA ASN A 250 -6.16 -3.94 31.28
C ASN A 250 -5.91 -2.81 30.27
N GLU A 251 -4.75 -2.79 29.61
CA GLU A 251 -4.43 -1.77 28.61
C GLU A 251 -4.95 -2.21 27.22
N THR A 252 -5.61 -1.27 26.54
CA THR A 252 -6.11 -1.49 25.17
C THR A 252 -5.15 -0.94 24.12
N CYS A 253 -4.53 0.20 24.39
CA CYS A 253 -3.52 0.83 23.55
C CYS A 253 -2.68 1.78 24.41
N VAL A 254 -1.35 1.76 24.23
CA VAL A 254 -0.41 2.64 24.92
C VAL A 254 0.67 3.03 23.92
N CYS A 255 0.63 4.29 23.49
CA CYS A 255 1.49 4.76 22.43
C CYS A 255 2.75 5.50 22.91
N PRO A 256 3.85 5.45 22.14
CA PRO A 256 5.06 6.17 22.47
C PRO A 256 4.90 7.69 22.32
N ASN A 257 5.77 8.45 22.97
CA ASN A 257 5.69 9.93 23.05
C ASN A 257 5.68 10.64 21.68
N ASN A 258 6.23 10.02 20.64
CA ASN A 258 6.26 10.56 19.28
C ASN A 258 4.99 10.25 18.46
N ARG A 259 4.07 9.43 18.98
CA ARG A 259 2.82 9.01 18.31
C ARG A 259 1.69 8.93 19.34
N LEU A 260 1.33 10.05 19.98
CA LEU A 260 0.50 10.09 21.19
C LEU A 260 -0.95 9.59 21.04
N VAL A 261 -1.42 9.26 19.84
CA VAL A 261 -2.82 8.95 19.56
C VAL A 261 -2.96 7.49 19.15
N CYS A 262 -3.93 6.79 19.76
CA CYS A 262 -4.36 5.48 19.28
C CYS A 262 -5.29 5.65 18.08
N SER A 263 -5.02 4.92 17.01
CA SER A 263 -5.86 4.89 15.82
C SER A 263 -7.28 4.42 16.14
N LYS A 264 -8.30 5.07 15.58
CA LYS A 264 -9.70 4.64 15.74
C LYS A 264 -10.00 3.45 14.84
N LEU A 265 -9.46 3.44 13.62
CA LEU A 265 -9.68 2.37 12.64
C LEU A 265 -8.89 1.10 13.00
N PHE A 266 -7.65 1.28 13.46
CA PHE A 266 -6.73 0.23 13.84
C PHE A 266 -6.35 0.36 15.33
N ASN A 267 -7.31 0.03 16.20
CA ASN A 267 -7.26 0.31 17.65
C ASN A 267 -6.10 -0.31 18.47
N ARG A 268 -5.18 -1.05 17.85
CA ARG A 268 -3.93 -1.52 18.47
C ARG A 268 -2.69 -0.83 17.92
N LEU A 269 -2.86 0.20 17.09
CA LEU A 269 -1.79 0.94 16.44
C LEU A 269 -1.76 2.40 16.88
N CYS A 270 -0.57 2.99 16.79
CA CYS A 270 -0.26 4.35 17.21
C CYS A 270 -0.08 5.28 16.02
N GLY A 271 -0.87 6.35 15.97
CA GLY A 271 -0.85 7.38 14.93
C GLY A 271 -2.24 7.94 14.62
N LYS A 272 -2.29 8.96 13.77
CA LYS A 272 -3.53 9.55 13.26
C LYS A 272 -4.08 8.66 12.14
N ASP A 273 -5.38 8.40 12.17
CA ASP A 273 -6.02 7.69 11.06
C ASP A 273 -5.86 8.47 9.75
N ILE A 274 -5.58 7.75 8.67
CA ILE A 274 -5.58 8.32 7.32
C ILE A 274 -7.03 8.65 7.00
N GLU A 275 -7.33 9.94 6.81
CA GLU A 275 -8.67 10.39 6.49
C GLU A 275 -9.11 9.75 5.17
N SER A 276 -10.07 8.84 5.28
CA SER A 276 -10.61 8.11 4.16
C SER A 276 -11.70 8.94 3.50
N SER A 277 -11.33 9.71 2.48
CA SER A 277 -12.29 10.07 1.41
C SER A 277 -12.71 8.82 0.60
N ALA A 278 -12.10 7.65 0.85
CA ALA A 278 -12.34 6.38 0.18
C ALA A 278 -13.52 5.56 0.73
N THR A 279 -14.37 6.14 1.58
CA THR A 279 -15.74 5.63 1.79
C THR A 279 -16.74 6.33 0.86
N THR A 280 -16.34 6.70 -0.35
CA THR A 280 -17.27 6.54 -1.47
C THR A 280 -17.47 5.04 -1.64
N ILE A 281 -18.49 4.52 -0.94
CA ILE A 281 -19.12 3.25 -1.30
C ILE A 281 -19.32 3.36 -2.82
N GLU A 282 -18.60 2.55 -3.60
CA GLU A 282 -18.87 2.35 -5.01
C GLU A 282 -20.26 1.71 -5.10
N PHE A 283 -21.28 2.55 -4.95
CA PHE A 283 -22.56 2.35 -5.55
C PHE A 283 -22.31 2.38 -7.05
N SER A 284 -21.83 1.26 -7.59
CA SER A 284 -21.92 1.05 -9.02
C SER A 284 -23.38 1.32 -9.39
N ALA A 285 -23.63 1.98 -10.52
CA ALA A 285 -24.99 2.24 -10.97
C ALA A 285 -25.82 0.94 -10.96
N LEU A 286 -25.17 -0.20 -11.19
CA LEU A 286 -25.74 -1.54 -11.08
C LEU A 286 -26.25 -1.88 -9.67
N ASN A 287 -25.48 -1.57 -8.62
CA ASN A 287 -25.88 -1.80 -7.23
C ASN A 287 -27.06 -0.90 -6.83
N ILE A 288 -27.09 0.35 -7.30
CA ILE A 288 -28.26 1.23 -7.11
C ILE A 288 -29.46 0.68 -7.86
N ILE A 289 -29.31 0.28 -9.11
CA ILE A 289 -30.38 -0.29 -9.94
C ILE A 289 -30.93 -1.56 -9.29
N LEU A 290 -30.08 -2.45 -8.76
CA LEU A 290 -30.51 -3.64 -8.05
C LEU A 290 -31.28 -3.31 -6.77
N ILE A 291 -30.80 -2.37 -5.96
CA ILE A 291 -31.51 -1.92 -4.75
C ILE A 291 -32.88 -1.34 -5.12
N MET A 292 -32.94 -0.49 -6.15
CA MET A 292 -34.19 0.08 -6.65
C MET A 292 -35.15 -1.00 -7.18
N TYR A 293 -34.63 -2.02 -7.85
CA TYR A 293 -35.40 -3.16 -8.32
C TYR A 293 -35.97 -4.01 -7.17
N PHE A 294 -35.18 -4.30 -6.14
CA PHE A 294 -35.66 -5.02 -4.95
C PHE A 294 -36.70 -4.22 -4.17
N ILE A 295 -36.51 -2.90 -4.03
CA ILE A 295 -37.51 -2.01 -3.42
C ILE A 295 -38.82 -2.07 -4.22
N TRP A 296 -38.75 -1.99 -5.55
CA TRP A 296 -39.92 -2.08 -6.42
C TRP A 296 -40.67 -3.42 -6.30
N ILE A 297 -39.95 -4.54 -6.28
CA ILE A 297 -40.53 -5.87 -6.04
C ILE A 297 -41.23 -5.93 -4.67
N SER A 298 -40.59 -5.41 -3.62
CA SER A 298 -41.16 -5.43 -2.26
C SER A 298 -42.46 -4.60 -2.15
N LEU A 299 -42.56 -3.50 -2.90
CA LEU A 299 -43.72 -2.62 -2.93
C LEU A 299 -44.87 -3.20 -3.76
N THR A 300 -44.56 -3.99 -4.78
CA THR A 300 -45.57 -4.64 -5.63
C THR A 300 -46.14 -5.89 -4.97
N LEU A 301 -45.32 -6.67 -4.26
CA LEU A 301 -45.77 -7.84 -3.50
C LEU A 301 -46.65 -7.50 -2.29
N LYS A 302 -46.52 -6.31 -1.70
CA LYS A 302 -47.40 -5.86 -0.60
C LYS A 302 -48.81 -5.43 -1.03
N LYS A 303 -49.08 -5.33 -2.33
CA LYS A 303 -50.38 -4.91 -2.88
C LYS A 303 -51.23 -6.07 -3.42
N ILE A 304 -50.75 -7.30 -3.25
CA ILE A 304 -51.46 -8.55 -3.55
C ILE A 304 -51.84 -9.16 -2.20
#